data_AF-K1UZ94-F1
#
_entry.id   AF-K1UZ94-F1
#
_cell.length_a   1.000
_cell.length_b   1.000
_cell.length_c   1.000
_cell.angle_alpha   90.00
_cell.angle_beta   90.00
_cell.angle_gamma   90.00
#
_symmetry.space_group_name_H-M   'P 1'
#
loop_
_entity.id
_entity.type
_entity.pdbx_description
1 polymer ?
#
loop_
_entity_poly.entity_id
_entity_poly.type
_entity_poly.pdbx_seq_one_letter_code
_entity_poly.pdbx_strand_id
1 'polypeptide(L)' 'MLAIPRDIPPEQQADLIRDYCREFFVSKGMIADFAIHDKGDGNPHAHILFTMRGWTNRAGGSPRA' A
#
# COMPACT_ATOMS: atom_id res chain seq x y z
N MET A 1 2.73 10.06 1.78
CA MET A 1 2.52 9.71 0.37
C MET A 1 3.83 9.19 -0.20
N LEU A 2 3.76 8.28 -1.17
CA LEU A 2 4.92 7.72 -1.88
C LEU A 2 4.89 8.20 -3.33
N ALA A 3 5.95 8.84 -3.81
CA ALA A 3 6.04 9.23 -5.22
C ALA A 3 6.26 8.00 -6.11
N ILE A 4 5.60 7.98 -7.26
CA ILE A 4 5.74 6.92 -8.27
C ILE A 4 6.64 7.45 -9.39
N PRO A 5 7.65 6.69 -9.85
CA PRO A 5 8.46 7.11 -11.00
C PRO A 5 7.57 7.28 -12.25
N ARG A 6 7.78 8.38 -13.00
CA ARG A 6 6.92 8.77 -14.13
C ARG A 6 7.05 7.85 -15.35
N ASP A 7 8.14 7.10 -15.40
CA ASP A 7 8.47 6.11 -16.41
C ASP A 7 7.75 4.78 -16.18
N ILE A 8 7.06 4.61 -15.05
CA ILE A 8 6.19 3.45 -14.80
C ILE A 8 4.82 3.68 -15.45
N PRO A 9 4.40 2.82 -16.39
CA PRO A 9 3.10 2.93 -17.04
C PRO A 9 1.95 2.85 -16.03
N PRO A 10 0.87 3.66 -16.17
CA PRO A 10 -0.26 3.67 -15.24
C PRO A 10 -0.82 2.28 -14.90
N GLU A 11 -0.86 1.38 -15.88
CA GLU A 11 -1.34 0.00 -15.71
C GLU A 11 -0.47 -0.86 -14.79
N GLN A 12 0.81 -0.50 -14.58
CA GLN A 12 1.75 -1.21 -13.71
C GLN A 12 1.85 -0.60 -12.31
N GLN A 13 1.39 0.65 -12.12
CA GLN A 13 1.55 1.36 -10.85
C GLN A 13 0.84 0.66 -9.69
N ALA A 14 -0.35 0.11 -9.93
CA ALA A 14 -1.10 -0.62 -8.90
C ALA A 14 -0.35 -1.87 -8.42
N ASP A 15 0.30 -2.60 -9.32
CA ASP A 15 1.07 -3.80 -8.99
C ASP A 15 2.35 -3.43 -8.22
N LEU A 16 3.06 -2.38 -8.67
CA LEU A 16 4.22 -1.83 -7.96
C LEU A 16 3.89 -1.48 -6.51
N ILE A 17 2.80 -0.71 -6.29
CA ILE A 17 2.41 -0.31 -4.94
C ILE A 17 1.91 -1.50 -4.13
N ARG A 18 1.21 -2.46 -4.74
CA ARG A 18 0.76 -3.67 -4.06
C ARG A 18 1.94 -4.51 -3.57
N ASP A 19 2.96 -4.70 -4.39
CA ASP A 19 4.14 -5.48 -4.02
C ASP A 19 4.99 -4.77 -2.96
N TYR A 20 5.18 -3.45 -3.09
CA TYR A 20 5.79 -2.64 -2.03
C TYR A 20 5.02 -2.78 -0.70
N CYS A 21 3.69 -2.68 -0.74
CA CYS A 21 2.85 -2.86 0.44
C CYS A 21 3.01 -4.27 1.05
N ARG A 22 3.03 -5.29 0.19
CA ARG A 22 3.16 -6.69 0.58
C ARG A 22 4.50 -6.95 1.28
N GLU A 23 5.58 -6.54 0.65
CA GLU A 23 6.95 -6.81 1.11
C GLU A 23 7.24 -6.09 2.43
N PHE A 24 6.92 -4.79 2.52
CA PHE A 24 7.41 -3.98 3.63
C PHE A 24 6.46 -3.86 4.82
N PHE A 25 5.15 -4.10 4.64
CA PHE A 25 4.15 -3.93 5.70
C PHE A 25 3.29 -5.17 5.93
N VAL A 26 2.64 -5.71 4.89
CA VAL A 26 1.70 -6.83 5.07
C VAL A 26 2.41 -8.10 5.54
N SER A 27 3.62 -8.36 5.03
CA SER A 27 4.49 -9.45 5.51
C SER A 27 4.78 -9.40 7.01
N LYS A 28 4.68 -8.22 7.64
CA LYS A 28 4.89 -7.97 9.07
C LYS A 28 3.59 -7.98 9.88
N GLY A 29 2.48 -8.39 9.27
CA GLY A 29 1.16 -8.48 9.92
C GLY A 29 0.41 -7.15 10.00
N MET A 30 0.80 -6.15 9.21
CA MET A 30 0.05 -4.89 9.07
C MET A 30 -1.04 -5.04 8.00
N ILE A 31 -2.11 -4.26 8.14
CA ILE A 31 -3.10 -4.08 7.07
C ILE A 31 -2.78 -2.76 6.40
N ALA A 32 -2.61 -2.80 5.08
CA ALA A 32 -2.35 -1.64 4.24
C ALA A 32 -3.43 -1.53 3.17
N ASP A 33 -4.01 -0.35 3.05
CA ASP A 33 -4.85 0.04 1.92
C ASP A 33 -4.17 1.18 1.17
N PHE A 34 -4.40 1.30 -0.14
CA PHE A 34 -3.76 2.34 -0.92
C PHE A 34 -4.63 2.89 -2.05
N ALA A 35 -4.40 4.16 -2.36
CA ALA A 35 -4.95 4.84 -3.52
C ALA A 35 -3.83 5.53 -4.29
N ILE A 36 -3.89 5.47 -5.62
CA ILE A 36 -2.97 6.18 -6.51
C ILE A 36 -3.66 7.44 -7.01
N HIS A 37 -2.94 8.55 -6.95
CA HIS A 37 -3.37 9.85 -7.43
C HIS A 37 -2.40 10.33 -8.50
N ASP A 38 -2.94 10.61 -9.68
CA ASP A 38 -2.23 11.26 -10.76
C ASP A 38 -3.13 12.38 -11.32
N LYS A 39 -2.65 13.63 -11.27
CA LYS A 39 -3.37 14.80 -11.79
C LYS A 39 -2.97 15.13 -13.23
N GLY A 40 -2.05 14.37 -13.83
CA GLY A 40 -1.43 14.72 -15.11
C GLY A 40 -0.45 15.89 -15.01
N ASP A 41 -0.04 16.28 -13.79
CA ASP A 41 0.91 17.37 -13.53
C ASP A 41 2.37 16.87 -13.40
N GLY A 42 2.60 15.58 -13.67
CA GLY A 42 3.91 14.95 -13.62
C GLY A 42 4.32 14.44 -12.23
N ASN A 43 3.38 14.33 -11.28
CA ASN A 43 3.62 13.83 -9.94
C ASN A 43 2.62 12.71 -9.52
N PRO A 44 2.66 11.53 -10.16
CA PRO A 44 1.90 10.39 -9.69
C PRO A 44 2.39 9.96 -8.31
N HIS A 45 1.47 9.74 -7.37
CA HIS A 45 1.81 9.34 -6.00
C HIS A 45 0.74 8.43 -5.38
N ALA A 46 1.17 7.55 -4.49
CA ALA A 46 0.30 6.71 -3.70
C ALA A 46 0.10 7.25 -2.27
N HIS A 47 -1.14 7.24 -1.82
CA HIS A 47 -1.48 7.31 -0.40
C HIS A 47 -1.61 5.89 0.12
N ILE A 48 -0.81 5.52 1.12
CA ILE A 48 -0.90 4.22 1.78
C ILE A 48 -1.41 4.48 3.20
N LEU A 49 -2.54 3.89 3.55
CA LEU A 49 -3.15 3.97 4.86
C LEU A 49 -2.93 2.65 5.58
N PHE A 50 -2.62 2.75 6.87
CA PHE A 50 -2.46 1.59 7.74
C PHE A 50 -3.53 1.59 8.82
N THR A 51 -3.92 0.40 9.24
CA THR A 51 -4.69 0.28 10.47
C THR A 51 -3.80 0.57 11.67
N MET A 52 -4.29 1.39 12.61
CA MET A 52 -3.56 1.68 13.85
C MET A 52 -3.51 0.47 14.80
N ARG A 53 -4.45 -0.48 14.62
CA ARG A 53 -4.45 -1.76 15.33
C ARG A 53 -3.74 -2.79 14.46
N GLY A 54 -2.81 -3.52 15.07
CA GLY A 54 -2.17 -4.66 14.42
C GLY A 54 -3.18 -5.78 14.18
N TRP A 55 -2.88 -6.69 13.25
CA TRP A 55 -3.71 -7.87 13.01
C TRP A 55 -3.01 -9.13 13.55
N THR A 56 -3.75 -10.03 14.18
CA THR A 56 -3.20 -11.33 14.60
C THR A 56 -3.77 -12.45 13.74
N ASN A 57 -2.88 -13.25 13.12
CA ASN A 57 -3.26 -14.38 12.28
C ASN A 57 -3.42 -15.70 13.08
N ARG A 58 -3.78 -15.64 14.37
CA ARG A 58 -4.21 -16.87 15.07
C ARG A 58 -5.60 -17.23 14.58
N ALA A 59 -5.83 -18.53 14.38
CA ALA A 59 -7.03 -19.17 13.80
C ALA A 59 -8.36 -18.47 14.15
N GLY A 60 -8.71 -17.43 13.39
CA GLY A 60 -9.86 -16.57 13.68
C GLY A 60 -9.70 -15.10 13.26
N GLY A 61 -8.47 -14.59 13.11
CA GLY A 61 -8.22 -13.24 12.60
C GLY A 61 -8.86 -12.13 13.44
N SER A 62 -8.13 -11.57 14.41
CA SER A 62 -8.65 -10.49 15.25
C SER A 62 -7.70 -9.30 15.36
N PRO A 63 -8.22 -8.08 15.57
CA PRO A 63 -7.41 -6.94 15.91
C PRO A 63 -6.58 -7.24 17.15
N ARG A 64 -5.28 -6.96 17.09
CA ARG A 64 -4.37 -6.97 18.23
C ARG A 64 -4.83 -5.85 19.18
N ALA A 65 -5.10 -6.20 20.43
CA ALA A 65 -5.42 -5.25 21.49
C ALA A 65 -4.23 -4.34 21.79
#